data_AF-A0A7J9KKQ5-F1
#
_entry.id   AF-A0A7J9KKQ5-F1
#
_cell.length_a   1.000
_cell.length_b   1.000
_cell.length_c   1.000
_cell.angle_alpha   90.00
_cell.angle_beta   90.00
_cell.angle_gamma   90.00
#
_symmetry.space_group_name_H-M   'P 1'
#
loop_
_entity.id
_entity.type
_entity.pdbx_description
1 polymer ?
#
loop_
_entity_poly.entity_id
_entity_poly.type
_entity_poly.pdbx_seq_one_letter_code
_entity_poly.pdbx_strand_id
1 'polypeptide(L)'
;MSSIEEAEKAVEQFNRYDLNGRLLTVNKAAPRGSRLDRPPRVFERAFRVYVGNLPWGVDNARLEQVFSEHGKVVEARVVYDRETGRSRGFGFVTMSSETELNDAIAALDGQSLDGRAIRVNVAEERPRRGFF
;
A
#
# COMPACT_ATOMS: atom_id res chain seq x y z
N MET A 1 -36.08 25.66 12.28
CA MET A 1 -36.65 24.31 12.40
C MET A 1 -36.00 23.50 11.32
N SER A 2 -35.20 22.51 11.73
CA SER A 2 -34.16 21.87 10.94
C SER A 2 -34.53 20.40 10.80
N SER A 3 -35.30 20.06 9.78
CA SER A 3 -35.74 18.67 9.56
C SER A 3 -35.01 18.11 8.34
N ILE A 4 -34.20 17.08 8.58
CA ILE A 4 -33.47 16.30 7.55
C ILE A 4 -34.45 15.79 6.48
N GLU A 5 -35.67 15.47 6.90
CA GLU A 5 -36.77 14.96 6.06
C GLU A 5 -37.23 15.96 4.98
N GLU A 6 -37.19 17.27 5.27
CA GLU A 6 -37.53 18.31 4.28
C GLU A 6 -36.42 18.45 3.23
N ALA A 7 -35.16 18.24 3.64
CA ALA A 7 -34.02 18.27 2.71
C ALA A 7 -34.03 17.08 1.74
N GLU A 8 -34.56 15.91 2.12
CA GLU A 8 -34.68 14.76 1.23
C GLU A 8 -35.74 14.98 0.16
N LYS A 9 -36.93 15.44 0.57
CA LYS A 9 -38.02 15.75 -0.37
C LYS A 9 -37.64 16.88 -1.34
N ALA A 10 -36.92 17.91 -0.87
CA ALA A 10 -36.46 18.99 -1.74
C ALA A 10 -35.41 18.49 -2.77
N VAL A 11 -34.54 17.54 -2.42
CA VAL A 11 -33.57 16.98 -3.35
C VAL A 11 -34.27 16.21 -4.47
N GLU A 12 -35.27 15.39 -4.17
CA GLU A 12 -36.02 14.67 -5.20
C GLU A 12 -36.89 15.61 -6.05
N GLN A 13 -37.54 16.58 -5.42
CA GLN A 13 -38.52 17.45 -6.08
C GLN A 13 -37.87 18.55 -6.95
N PHE A 14 -36.64 18.97 -6.63
CA PHE A 14 -35.92 20.00 -7.38
C PHE A 14 -34.77 19.49 -8.24
N ASN A 15 -34.41 18.20 -8.16
CA ASN A 15 -33.48 17.59 -9.09
C ASN A 15 -34.14 17.49 -10.48
N ARG A 16 -33.62 18.25 -11.45
CA ARG A 16 -34.16 18.53 -12.80
C ARG A 16 -35.21 19.64 -12.90
N TYR A 17 -35.33 20.50 -11.89
CA TYR A 17 -36.17 21.68 -12.04
C TYR A 17 -35.52 22.70 -12.99
N ASP A 18 -36.29 23.22 -13.94
CA ASP A 18 -35.83 24.25 -14.87
C ASP A 18 -35.96 25.62 -14.20
N LEU A 19 -34.82 26.24 -13.85
CA LEU A 19 -34.78 27.65 -13.47
C LEU A 19 -34.00 28.42 -14.55
N ASN A 20 -34.69 29.31 -15.25
CA ASN A 20 -34.14 30.19 -16.29
C ASN A 20 -33.42 29.44 -17.43
N GLY A 21 -33.99 28.32 -17.92
CA GLY A 21 -33.45 27.56 -19.05
C GLY A 21 -32.22 26.72 -18.72
N ARG A 22 -31.90 26.56 -17.43
CA ARG A 22 -30.80 25.73 -16.95
C ARG A 22 -31.34 24.73 -15.93
N LEU A 23 -31.34 23.45 -16.30
CA LEU A 23 -31.74 22.37 -15.39
C LEU A 23 -30.84 22.37 -14.15
N LEU A 24 -31.46 22.51 -12.99
CA LEU A 24 -30.80 22.36 -11.70
C LEU A 24 -30.57 20.89 -11.41
N THR A 25 -29.32 20.54 -11.14
CA THR A 25 -28.96 19.24 -10.56
C THR A 25 -28.73 19.46 -9.07
N VAL A 26 -29.65 18.99 -8.25
CA VAL A 26 -29.55 19.09 -6.79
C VAL A 26 -29.05 17.75 -6.28
N ASN A 27 -27.78 17.71 -5.86
CA ASN A 27 -27.20 16.56 -5.17
C ASN A 27 -27.12 16.87 -3.68
N LYS A 28 -27.44 15.90 -2.80
CA LYS A 28 -27.06 15.98 -1.39
C LYS A 28 -25.55 16.18 -1.33
N ALA A 29 -25.11 17.27 -0.73
CA ALA A 29 -23.70 17.50 -0.47
C ALA A 29 -23.24 16.42 0.51
N ALA A 30 -22.69 15.31 -0.01
CA ALA A 30 -21.85 14.44 0.80
C ALA A 30 -20.76 15.34 1.40
N PRO A 31 -20.43 15.23 2.69
CA PRO A 31 -19.33 15.98 3.26
C PRO A 31 -18.11 15.75 2.36
N ARG A 32 -17.58 16.84 1.80
CA ARG A 32 -16.37 16.83 0.97
C ARG A 32 -15.23 16.33 1.85
N GLY A 33 -15.05 15.01 1.85
CA GLY A 33 -14.18 14.32 2.80
C GLY A 33 -13.91 12.87 2.45
N SER A 34 -14.52 12.28 1.42
CA SER A 34 -14.07 11.00 0.87
C SER A 34 -12.88 11.18 -0.08
N ARG A 35 -11.82 11.87 0.38
CA ARG A 35 -10.51 11.33 0.04
C ARG A 35 -10.51 10.00 0.74
N LEU A 36 -10.66 8.92 -0.04
CA LEU A 36 -10.53 7.54 0.41
C LEU A 36 -9.59 7.54 1.60
N ASP A 37 -10.16 7.23 2.75
CA ASP A 37 -9.46 6.95 3.99
C ASP A 37 -8.50 5.82 3.61
N ARG A 38 -7.32 6.18 3.09
CA ARG A 38 -6.19 5.29 3.13
C ARG A 38 -5.94 5.28 4.62
N PRO A 39 -6.32 4.20 5.34
CA PRO A 39 -6.07 4.16 6.77
C PRO A 39 -4.60 4.54 6.94
N PRO A 40 -4.25 5.39 7.93
CA PRO A 40 -2.85 5.60 8.23
C PRO A 40 -2.26 4.20 8.30
N ARG A 41 -1.26 3.90 7.46
CA ARG A 41 -0.53 2.64 7.60
C ARG A 41 0.17 2.79 8.93
N VAL A 42 -0.53 2.39 9.99
CA VAL A 42 0.03 2.19 11.30
C VAL A 42 0.98 1.03 11.06
N PHE A 43 2.22 1.35 10.69
CA PHE A 43 3.32 0.40 10.64
C PHE A 43 3.64 0.07 12.09
N GLU A 44 2.71 -0.64 12.73
CA GLU A 44 2.89 -1.24 14.04
C GLU A 44 3.96 -2.31 13.84
N ARG A 45 5.18 -2.01 14.32
CA ARG A 45 6.36 -2.90 14.27
C ARG A 45 6.51 -3.58 12.91
N ALA A 46 6.91 -2.80 11.90
CA ALA A 46 7.09 -3.32 10.56
C ALA A 46 8.18 -4.41 10.55
N PHE A 47 7.78 -5.67 10.42
CA PHE A 47 8.69 -6.79 10.16
C PHE A 47 9.25 -6.64 8.75
N ARG A 48 10.26 -5.79 8.62
CA ARG A 48 10.81 -5.39 7.33
C ARG A 48 11.92 -6.36 6.94
N VAL A 49 11.87 -6.81 5.70
CA VAL A 49 12.85 -7.66 5.05
C VAL A 49 13.60 -6.83 4.03
N TYR A 50 14.91 -6.97 3.99
CA TYR A 50 15.77 -6.47 2.94
C TYR A 50 16.01 -7.58 1.93
N VAL A 51 15.79 -7.29 0.65
CA VAL A 51 16.06 -8.22 -0.44
C VAL A 51 17.08 -7.57 -1.35
N GLY A 52 18.25 -8.19 -1.49
CA GLY A 52 19.36 -7.74 -2.31
C GLY A 52 19.70 -8.73 -3.43
N ASN A 53 20.55 -8.28 -4.35
CA ASN A 53 20.96 -9.05 -5.53
C ASN A 53 19.79 -9.50 -6.43
N LEU A 54 18.70 -8.73 -6.43
CA LEU A 54 17.56 -8.96 -7.31
C LEU A 54 17.94 -8.69 -8.78
N PRO A 55 17.44 -9.49 -9.72
CA PRO A 55 17.61 -9.23 -11.14
C PRO A 55 16.82 -7.97 -11.53
N TRP A 56 17.28 -7.28 -12.57
CA TRP A 56 16.71 -5.98 -12.92
C TRP A 56 15.27 -6.03 -13.42
N GLY A 57 14.83 -7.20 -13.90
CA GLY A 57 13.45 -7.45 -14.32
C GLY A 57 12.49 -7.85 -13.20
N VAL A 58 12.94 -7.95 -11.94
CA VAL A 58 12.01 -8.24 -10.84
C VAL A 58 11.30 -6.97 -10.40
N ASP A 59 9.99 -7.02 -10.55
CA ASP A 59 9.09 -5.98 -10.11
C ASP A 59 8.53 -6.22 -8.71
N ASN A 60 7.92 -5.16 -8.20
CA ASN A 60 7.23 -5.16 -6.94
C ASN A 60 6.21 -6.29 -6.78
N ALA A 61 5.38 -6.51 -7.80
CA ALA A 61 4.37 -7.56 -7.80
C ALA A 61 4.99 -8.97 -7.77
N ARG A 62 6.12 -9.16 -8.46
CA ARG A 62 6.79 -10.46 -8.49
C ARG A 62 7.41 -10.78 -7.13
N LEU A 63 8.01 -9.77 -6.52
CA LEU A 63 8.58 -9.87 -5.19
C LEU A 63 7.48 -10.13 -4.14
N GLU A 64 6.36 -9.42 -4.21
CA GLU A 64 5.20 -9.69 -3.36
C GLU A 64 4.69 -11.12 -3.52
N GLN A 65 4.56 -11.63 -4.75
CA GLN A 65 4.09 -12.99 -5.01
C GLN A 65 4.99 -14.05 -4.38
N VAL A 66 6.32 -13.95 -4.56
CA VAL A 66 7.29 -14.89 -3.99
C VAL A 66 7.23 -14.88 -2.47
N PHE A 67 7.19 -13.69 -1.85
CA PHE A 67 7.10 -13.59 -0.40
C PHE A 67 5.71 -13.98 0.13
N SER A 68 4.67 -13.86 -0.68
CA SER A 68 3.31 -14.27 -0.33
C SER A 68 3.15 -15.78 -0.18
N GLU A 69 4.05 -16.59 -0.75
CA GLU A 69 4.08 -18.05 -0.58
C GLU A 69 4.62 -18.45 0.80
N HIS A 70 5.48 -17.62 1.39
CA HIS A 70 6.13 -17.85 2.68
C HIS A 70 5.47 -17.12 3.86
N GLY A 71 4.55 -16.19 3.58
CA GLY A 71 3.81 -15.49 4.62
C GLY A 71 2.95 -14.36 4.07
N LYS A 72 2.35 -13.57 4.96
CA LYS A 72 1.48 -12.47 4.54
C LYS A 72 2.29 -11.19 4.36
N VAL A 73 2.44 -10.77 3.10
CA VAL A 73 3.06 -9.50 2.72
C VAL A 73 2.08 -8.35 2.96
N VAL A 74 2.51 -7.36 3.72
CA VAL A 74 1.77 -6.10 3.97
C VAL A 74 2.12 -5.06 2.90
N GLU A 75 3.41 -5.00 2.54
CA GLU A 75 3.90 -4.13 1.48
C GLU A 75 5.17 -4.72 0.88
N ALA A 76 5.27 -4.79 -0.43
CA ALA A 76 6.57 -4.90 -1.10
C ALA A 76 6.95 -3.52 -1.66
N ARG A 77 8.24 -3.24 -1.81
CA ARG A 77 8.76 -2.10 -2.57
C ARG A 77 10.14 -2.37 -3.16
N VAL A 78 10.25 -2.40 -4.48
CA VAL A 78 11.56 -2.46 -5.17
C VAL A 78 12.13 -1.05 -5.31
N VAL A 79 13.44 -0.91 -5.13
CA VAL A 79 14.14 0.37 -5.29
C VAL A 79 14.70 0.47 -6.70
N TYR A 80 14.16 1.43 -7.44
CA TYR A 80 14.60 1.78 -8.78
C TYR A 80 15.46 3.05 -8.73
N ASP A 81 16.49 3.07 -9.57
CA ASP A 81 17.33 4.22 -9.80
C ASP A 81 16.52 5.27 -10.57
N ARG A 82 16.44 6.49 -10.04
CA ARG A 82 15.59 7.55 -10.62
C ARG A 82 16.22 8.22 -11.84
N GLU A 83 17.54 8.10 -12.02
CA GLU A 83 18.25 8.73 -13.14
C GLU A 83 18.28 7.81 -14.36
N THR A 84 18.51 6.52 -14.13
CA THR A 84 18.60 5.53 -15.21
C THR A 84 17.31 4.73 -15.44
N GLY A 85 16.35 4.83 -14.52
CA GLY A 85 15.13 4.00 -14.53
C GLY A 85 15.40 2.52 -14.28
N ARG A 86 16.65 2.13 -13.95
CA ARG A 86 17.04 0.74 -13.75
C ARG A 86 16.84 0.34 -12.30
N SER A 87 16.37 -0.88 -12.06
CA SER A 87 16.30 -1.45 -10.72
C SER A 87 17.70 -1.43 -10.07
N ARG A 88 17.82 -0.93 -8.84
CA ARG A 88 19.11 -0.97 -8.12
C ARG A 88 19.51 -2.38 -7.68
N GLY A 89 18.68 -3.38 -8.01
CA GLY A 89 18.88 -4.78 -7.64
C GLY A 89 18.61 -5.03 -6.16
N PHE A 90 17.84 -4.17 -5.50
CA PHE A 90 17.39 -4.38 -4.13
C PHE A 90 15.99 -3.82 -3.89
N GLY A 91 15.33 -4.36 -2.87
CA GLY A 91 13.98 -4.00 -2.46
C GLY A 91 13.78 -4.24 -0.97
N PHE A 92 12.61 -3.82 -0.50
CA PHE A 92 12.16 -4.02 0.86
C PHE A 92 10.78 -4.67 0.86
N VAL A 93 10.54 -5.57 1.79
CA VAL A 93 9.22 -6.16 2.04
C VAL A 93 8.86 -5.91 3.48
N THR A 94 7.59 -5.70 3.78
CA THR A 94 7.06 -5.68 5.13
C THR A 94 6.12 -6.86 5.26
N MET A 95 6.43 -7.74 6.20
CA MET A 95 5.65 -8.92 6.55
C MET A 95 4.70 -8.61 7.71
N SER A 96 3.69 -9.46 7.87
CA SER A 96 2.71 -9.33 8.95
C SER A 96 3.21 -9.87 10.29
N SER A 97 4.17 -10.80 10.28
CA SER A 97 4.67 -11.51 11.46
C SER A 97 6.18 -11.72 11.40
N GLU A 98 6.85 -11.70 12.56
CA GLU A 98 8.27 -12.00 12.70
C GLU A 98 8.61 -13.44 12.32
N THR A 99 7.71 -14.38 12.64
CA THR A 99 7.93 -15.81 12.39
C THR A 99 7.94 -16.08 10.89
N GLU A 100 6.96 -15.52 10.17
CA GLU A 100 6.88 -15.58 8.70
C GLU A 100 8.08 -14.91 8.04
N LEU A 101 8.55 -13.79 8.61
CA LEU A 101 9.74 -13.09 8.14
C LEU A 101 11.00 -13.95 8.25
N ASN A 102 11.24 -14.59 9.40
CA ASN A 102 12.42 -15.44 9.59
C ASN A 102 12.38 -16.69 8.70
N ASP A 103 11.20 -17.30 8.54
CA ASP A 103 11.02 -18.45 7.64
C ASP A 103 11.27 -18.05 6.18
N ALA A 104 10.69 -16.93 5.73
CA ALA A 104 10.92 -16.39 4.40
C ALA A 104 12.41 -16.07 4.17
N ILE A 105 13.12 -15.51 5.15
CA ILE A 105 14.56 -15.28 5.06
C ILE A 105 15.31 -16.60 4.90
N ALA A 106 15.03 -17.60 5.74
CA ALA A 106 15.73 -18.88 5.70
C ALA A 106 15.46 -19.66 4.40
N ALA A 107 14.26 -19.52 3.82
CA ALA A 107 13.86 -20.21 2.59
C ALA A 107 14.32 -19.47 1.32
N LEU A 108 14.27 -18.14 1.32
CA LEU A 108 14.54 -17.32 0.12
C LEU A 108 15.98 -16.81 0.07
N ASP A 109 16.71 -16.74 1.19
CA ASP A 109 18.13 -16.38 1.16
C ASP A 109 18.95 -17.41 0.39
N GLY A 110 19.65 -16.95 -0.64
CA GLY A 110 20.41 -17.81 -1.54
C GLY A 110 19.58 -18.43 -2.67
N GLN A 111 18.26 -18.17 -2.75
CA GLN A 111 17.45 -18.70 -3.83
C GLN A 111 17.89 -18.13 -5.18
N SER A 112 18.00 -18.98 -6.20
CA SER A 112 18.33 -18.53 -7.56
C SER A 112 17.07 -17.99 -8.26
N LEU A 113 17.04 -16.68 -8.50
CA LEU A 113 15.99 -15.96 -9.23
C LEU A 113 16.59 -15.40 -10.53
N ASP A 114 16.09 -15.86 -11.68
CA ASP A 114 16.60 -15.52 -13.02
C ASP A 114 18.13 -15.67 -13.17
N GLY A 115 18.69 -16.73 -12.59
CA GLY A 115 20.13 -17.02 -12.65
C GLY A 115 20.98 -16.18 -11.69
N ARG A 116 20.38 -15.43 -10.77
CA ARG A 116 21.08 -14.72 -9.68
C ARG A 116 20.59 -15.19 -8.32
N ALA A 117 21.51 -15.50 -7.42
CA ALA A 117 21.17 -15.83 -6.04
C ALA A 117 20.71 -14.57 -5.30
N ILE A 118 19.44 -14.47 -4.96
CA ILE A 118 18.93 -13.36 -4.14
C ILE A 118 19.46 -13.48 -2.71
N ARG A 119 19.67 -12.33 -2.06
CA ARG A 119 20.00 -12.26 -0.64
C ARG A 119 18.83 -11.71 0.11
N VAL A 120 18.39 -12.41 1.13
CA VAL A 120 17.25 -12.00 1.95
C VAL A 120 17.74 -11.86 3.37
N ASN A 121 17.51 -10.71 3.99
CA ASN A 121 17.95 -10.46 5.35
C ASN A 121 16.88 -9.68 6.11
N VAL A 122 16.89 -9.77 7.44
CA VAL A 122 16.07 -8.90 8.28
C VAL A 122 16.52 -7.47 8.00
N ALA A 123 15.61 -6.62 7.53
CA ALA A 123 15.86 -5.19 7.56
C ALA A 123 15.64 -4.78 9.01
N GLU A 124 16.73 -4.72 9.78
CA GLU A 124 16.69 -4.12 11.11
C GLU A 124 16.20 -2.67 10.96
N GLU A 125 14.91 -2.45 11.15
CA GLU A 125 14.43 -1.15 11.58
C GLU A 125 14.92 -1.05 13.01
N ARG A 126 16.15 -0.53 13.18
CA ARG A 126 16.73 -0.23 14.49
C ARG A 126 15.57 0.27 15.35
N PRO A 127 15.25 -0.43 16.46
CA PRO A 127 14.22 0.08 17.34
C PRO A 127 14.64 1.52 17.62
N ARG A 128 13.75 2.49 17.36
CA ARG A 128 13.90 3.80 17.97
C ARG A 128 13.93 3.47 19.44
N ARG A 129 15.14 3.43 20.00
CA ARG A 129 15.43 3.17 21.39
C ARG A 129 14.59 4.19 22.12
N GLY A 130 13.43 3.75 22.60
CA GLY A 130 12.61 4.53 23.49
C GLY A 130 13.46 4.68 24.74
N PHE A 131 14.24 5.75 24.78
CA PHE A 131 14.52 6.38 26.05
C PHE A 131 13.15 6.79 26.58
N PHE A 132 12.81 6.25 27.74
CA PHE A 132 12.02 6.80 28.86
C PHE A 132 11.23 5.69 29.53
#